data_AF-A0A0J1CMN6-F1
#
_entry.id   AF-A0A0J1CMN6-F1
#
_cell.length_a   1.000
_cell.length_b   1.000
_cell.length_c   1.000
_cell.angle_alpha   90.00
_cell.angle_beta   90.00
_cell.angle_gamma   90.00
#
_symmetry.space_group_name_H-M   'P 1'
#
loop_
_entity.id
_entity.type
_entity.pdbx_description
1 polymer ?
#
loop_
_entity_poly.entity_id
_entity_poly.type
_entity_poly.pdbx_seq_one_letter_code
_entity_poly.pdbx_strand_id
1 'polypeptide(L)'
;MNQAQLKDDDACSIGVDTGGTFSDIVLLDRSTGVLWSAKTSSTPDDPSIGFIDGIDQVLERSAIAARSVSHVFHGTTVATNGILESKGAATALVTTRGFRHVTSIGRHDIPRSENLYAYVKPPLPVPASCVLEIGGRLDEKGVEVEPLIDADIVALAKQIEQMDVRAVAVCLLHSYANPAHERRVEDVLNAHLPGMMITISSDVLPTFREYERSMTVLLNAYVMPLVSSYVGRLEDRLKQHAIGSRLLLMKSSGGVAGVETIRRAPVQTALSGPAAGAVGCRLIGQLAGYANLIGVDIGGTSADICLIANNEITLQSEGKIAAWPLQFPMVDISTIGAGGGSIARVTDDGRLA
;
A
#
# COMPACT_ATOMS: atom_id res chain seq x y z
N MET A 1 16.19 -32.65 -8.14
CA MET A 1 15.91 -31.61 -7.13
C MET A 1 17.24 -30.95 -6.81
N ASN A 2 17.41 -29.65 -7.10
CA ASN A 2 18.73 -29.00 -7.05
C ASN A 2 19.09 -28.63 -5.60
N GLN A 3 20.36 -28.73 -5.18
CA GLN A 3 20.80 -28.44 -3.80
C GLN A 3 20.46 -27.02 -3.31
N ALA A 4 20.29 -26.06 -4.23
CA ALA A 4 19.84 -24.70 -3.92
C ALA A 4 18.36 -24.63 -3.51
N GLN A 5 17.51 -25.52 -4.06
CA GLN A 5 16.09 -25.63 -3.71
C GLN A 5 15.90 -26.33 -2.36
N LEU A 6 16.73 -27.33 -2.05
CA LEU A 6 16.74 -28.01 -0.74
C LEU A 6 17.18 -27.07 0.40
N LYS A 7 18.11 -26.14 0.15
CA LYS A 7 18.53 -25.14 1.15
C LYS A 7 17.47 -24.09 1.46
N ASP A 8 16.60 -23.76 0.51
CA ASP A 8 15.49 -22.83 0.74
C ASP A 8 14.35 -23.49 1.55
N ASP A 9 14.17 -24.81 1.42
CA ASP A 9 13.12 -25.57 2.14
C ASP A 9 13.47 -25.84 3.62
N ASP A 10 14.75 -25.95 3.98
CA ASP A 10 15.21 -26.15 5.37
C ASP A 10 15.43 -24.83 6.16
N ALA A 11 15.10 -23.69 5.55
CA ALA A 11 15.40 -22.38 6.14
C ALA A 11 14.23 -21.82 6.97
N CYS A 12 14.55 -21.03 7.99
CA CYS A 12 13.55 -20.40 8.85
C CYS A 12 12.87 -19.22 8.14
N SER A 13 11.59 -19.05 8.39
CA SER A 13 10.80 -17.92 7.92
C SER A 13 10.23 -17.16 9.10
N ILE A 14 10.25 -15.83 9.03
CA ILE A 14 9.60 -14.97 10.01
C ILE A 14 8.44 -14.23 9.33
N GLY A 15 7.27 -14.22 9.97
CA GLY A 15 6.16 -13.32 9.65
C GLY A 15 6.07 -12.23 10.71
N VAL A 16 5.94 -10.97 10.28
CA VAL A 16 5.75 -9.81 11.16
C VAL A 16 4.55 -9.01 10.70
N ASP A 17 3.59 -8.80 11.58
CA ASP A 17 2.50 -7.84 11.38
C ASP A 17 2.63 -6.69 12.37
N THR A 18 2.68 -5.46 11.84
CA THR A 18 2.80 -4.26 12.67
C THR A 18 1.49 -3.48 12.65
N GLY A 19 0.71 -3.67 13.72
CA GLY A 19 -0.52 -2.94 14.00
C GLY A 19 -0.29 -1.66 14.82
N GLY A 20 -1.40 -1.01 15.19
CA GLY A 20 -1.38 0.25 15.94
C GLY A 20 -1.12 0.13 17.46
N THR A 21 -1.19 -1.08 18.03
CA THR A 21 -0.98 -1.31 19.47
C THR A 21 0.17 -2.28 19.75
N PHE A 22 0.24 -3.35 18.97
CA PHE A 22 1.27 -4.37 19.09
C PHE A 22 1.82 -4.73 17.72
N SER A 23 3.06 -5.22 17.70
CA SER A 23 3.60 -6.00 16.60
C SER A 23 3.57 -7.47 16.97
N ASP A 24 3.08 -8.30 16.06
CA ASP A 24 2.97 -9.74 16.21
C ASP A 24 4.00 -10.42 15.31
N ILE A 25 4.83 -11.29 15.90
CA ILE A 25 5.96 -11.93 15.25
C ILE A 25 5.80 -13.44 15.38
N VAL A 26 5.95 -14.14 14.27
CA VAL A 26 5.93 -15.60 14.21
C VAL A 26 7.17 -16.09 13.48
N LEU A 27 7.94 -17.00 14.10
CA LEU A 27 9.02 -17.72 13.46
C LEU A 27 8.56 -19.16 13.18
N LEU A 28 8.73 -19.61 11.94
CA LEU A 28 8.53 -20.99 11.51
C LEU A 28 9.87 -21.61 11.13
N ASP A 29 10.25 -22.66 11.84
CA ASP A 29 11.25 -23.60 11.35
C ASP A 29 10.58 -24.56 10.36
N ARG A 30 10.90 -24.38 9.07
CA ARG A 30 10.27 -25.16 7.99
C ARG A 30 10.72 -26.62 7.96
N SER A 31 11.86 -26.95 8.59
CA SER A 31 12.38 -28.31 8.65
C SER A 31 11.65 -29.15 9.71
N THR A 32 11.27 -28.54 10.82
CA THR A 32 10.60 -29.21 11.94
C THR A 32 9.10 -28.93 12.02
N GLY A 33 8.64 -27.85 11.39
CA GLY A 33 7.28 -27.34 11.53
C GLY A 33 7.01 -26.62 12.85
N VAL A 34 8.03 -26.40 13.68
CA VAL A 34 7.87 -25.74 14.99
C VAL A 34 7.67 -24.24 14.80
N LEU A 35 6.74 -23.69 15.58
CA LEU A 35 6.39 -22.27 15.59
C LEU A 35 6.78 -21.64 16.92
N TRP A 36 7.33 -20.44 16.85
CA TRP A 36 7.55 -19.56 17.99
C TRP A 36 6.87 -18.23 17.73
N SER A 37 6.40 -17.59 18.80
CA SER A 37 5.78 -16.27 18.71
C SER A 37 6.36 -15.30 19.73
N ALA A 38 6.39 -14.04 19.33
CA ALA A 38 6.68 -12.90 20.17
C ALA A 38 5.66 -11.80 19.89
N LYS A 39 5.39 -10.98 20.91
CA LYS A 39 4.48 -9.84 20.81
C LYS A 39 5.17 -8.66 21.48
N THR A 40 5.35 -7.58 20.75
CA THR A 40 6.02 -6.37 21.22
C THR A 40 5.07 -5.19 21.13
N SER A 41 5.22 -4.21 22.01
CA SER A 41 4.48 -2.96 21.89
C SER A 41 4.86 -2.27 20.58
N SER A 42 3.87 -1.74 19.86
CA SER A 42 4.16 -0.91 18.69
C SER A 42 4.87 0.37 19.14
N THR A 43 5.79 0.87 18.31
CA THR A 43 6.44 2.17 18.50
C THR A 43 5.92 3.12 17.42
N PRO A 44 4.86 3.91 17.67
CA PRO A 44 4.18 4.66 16.61
C PRO A 44 5.09 5.64 15.85
N ASP A 45 6.06 6.24 16.55
CA ASP A 45 7.01 7.18 15.96
C ASP A 45 8.01 6.50 15.02
N ASP A 46 8.37 5.24 15.30
CA ASP A 46 9.20 4.42 14.42
C ASP A 46 8.84 2.93 14.54
N PRO A 47 7.88 2.43 13.73
CA PRO A 47 7.42 1.05 13.81
C PRO A 47 8.52 0.01 13.50
N SER A 48 9.65 0.45 12.93
CA SER A 48 10.79 -0.43 12.66
C SER A 48 11.50 -0.90 13.93
N ILE A 49 11.31 -0.22 15.06
CA ILE A 49 11.82 -0.63 16.38
C ILE A 49 11.06 -1.88 16.86
N GLY A 50 9.73 -1.81 16.95
CA GLY A 50 8.90 -2.95 17.36
C GLY A 50 9.08 -4.17 16.47
N PHE A 51 9.33 -3.95 15.17
CA PHE A 51 9.69 -4.99 14.21
C PHE A 51 10.97 -5.74 14.60
N ILE A 52 12.09 -5.03 14.83
CA ILE A 52 13.37 -5.69 15.09
C ILE A 52 13.41 -6.28 16.51
N ASP A 53 12.86 -5.58 17.50
CA ASP A 53 12.78 -6.06 18.89
C ASP A 53 11.99 -7.37 18.97
N GLY A 54 10.92 -7.49 18.17
CA GLY A 54 10.12 -8.70 18.10
C GLY A 54 10.86 -9.87 17.44
N ILE A 55 11.65 -9.57 16.39
CA ILE A 55 12.50 -10.56 15.74
C ILE A 55 13.58 -11.06 16.70
N ASP A 56 14.25 -10.17 17.42
CA ASP A 56 15.28 -10.56 18.39
C ASP A 56 14.68 -11.44 19.50
N GLN A 57 13.51 -11.07 20.03
CA GLN A 57 12.82 -11.86 21.05
C GLN A 57 12.44 -13.27 20.57
N VAL A 58 11.97 -13.43 19.32
CA VAL A 58 11.60 -14.75 18.80
C VAL A 58 12.84 -15.60 18.50
N LEU A 59 13.94 -14.99 18.06
CA LEU A 59 15.22 -15.67 17.85
C LEU A 59 15.85 -16.14 19.16
N GLU A 60 15.82 -15.30 20.20
CA GLU A 60 16.29 -15.67 21.54
C GLU A 60 15.50 -16.85 22.12
N ARG A 61 14.16 -16.79 22.05
CA ARG A 61 13.27 -17.85 22.54
C ARG A 61 13.42 -19.17 21.80
N SER A 62 13.70 -19.13 20.50
CA SER A 62 13.87 -20.32 19.67
C SER A 62 15.29 -20.89 19.71
N ALA A 63 16.27 -20.11 20.22
CA ALA A 63 17.70 -20.39 20.11
C ALA A 63 18.18 -20.60 18.65
N ILE A 64 17.44 -20.05 17.68
CA ILE A 64 17.78 -20.11 16.26
C ILE A 64 18.70 -18.94 15.93
N ALA A 65 19.79 -19.23 15.20
CA ALA A 65 20.70 -18.18 14.76
C ALA A 65 20.05 -17.29 13.69
N ALA A 66 20.22 -15.98 13.79
CA ALA A 66 19.75 -14.98 12.82
C ALA A 66 20.06 -15.34 11.35
N ARG A 67 21.26 -15.89 11.09
CA ARG A 67 21.72 -16.34 9.75
C ARG A 67 20.90 -17.48 9.15
N SER A 68 20.12 -18.20 9.95
CA SER A 68 19.27 -19.30 9.51
C SER A 68 17.92 -18.81 8.97
N VAL A 69 17.60 -17.52 9.14
CA VAL A 69 16.41 -16.89 8.60
C VAL A 69 16.64 -16.54 7.13
N SER A 70 15.85 -17.15 6.25
CA SER A 70 15.92 -16.93 4.79
C SER A 70 14.91 -15.89 4.31
N HIS A 71 13.76 -15.83 4.97
CA HIS A 71 12.62 -14.99 4.56
C HIS A 71 12.06 -14.23 5.75
N VAL A 72 11.80 -12.95 5.55
CA VAL A 72 11.03 -12.13 6.47
C VAL A 72 9.84 -11.57 5.69
N PHE A 73 8.65 -12.00 6.05
CA PHE A 73 7.38 -11.52 5.52
C PHE A 73 6.83 -10.43 6.44
N HIS A 74 6.41 -9.31 5.86
CA HIS A 74 5.98 -8.17 6.65
C HIS A 74 4.66 -7.56 6.16
N GLY A 75 3.64 -7.60 7.02
CA GLY A 75 2.41 -6.82 6.88
C GLY A 75 2.54 -5.48 7.59
N THR A 76 2.13 -4.40 6.92
CA THR A 76 2.27 -3.04 7.47
C THR A 76 1.03 -2.19 7.28
N THR A 77 0.74 -1.38 8.28
CA THR A 77 -0.34 -0.40 8.27
C THR A 77 0.14 1.00 7.87
N VAL A 78 1.43 1.20 7.58
CA VAL A 78 2.02 2.53 7.30
C VAL A 78 1.35 3.24 6.12
N ALA A 79 1.13 2.55 4.99
CA ALA A 79 0.44 3.12 3.84
C ALA A 79 -1.03 3.46 4.17
N THR A 80 -1.71 2.52 4.83
CA THR A 80 -3.12 2.67 5.23
C THR A 80 -3.32 3.88 6.14
N ASN A 81 -2.55 3.97 7.23
CA ASN A 81 -2.63 5.05 8.20
C ASN A 81 -2.17 6.38 7.61
N GLY A 82 -1.15 6.37 6.75
CA GLY A 82 -0.70 7.56 6.04
C GLY A 82 -1.82 8.20 5.21
N ILE A 83 -2.68 7.40 4.59
CA ILE A 83 -3.84 7.89 3.82
C ILE A 83 -5.00 8.28 4.74
N LEU A 84 -5.37 7.43 5.71
CA LEU A 84 -6.49 7.68 6.61
C LEU A 84 -6.28 8.94 7.48
N GLU A 85 -5.07 9.14 7.98
CA GLU A 85 -4.72 10.25 8.87
C GLU A 85 -4.24 11.49 8.11
N SER A 86 -4.25 11.47 6.77
CA SER A 86 -3.75 12.55 5.92
C SER A 86 -2.31 12.96 6.25
N LYS A 87 -1.45 11.97 6.52
CA LYS A 87 -0.03 12.12 6.88
C LYS A 87 0.94 11.77 5.73
N GLY A 88 0.45 11.73 4.50
CA GLY A 88 1.32 11.56 3.33
C GLY A 88 2.13 12.81 3.01
N ALA A 89 3.00 12.67 2.02
CA ALA A 89 3.86 13.75 1.57
C ALA A 89 3.09 14.75 0.70
N ALA A 90 3.44 16.04 0.80
CA ALA A 90 3.02 17.03 -0.17
C ALA A 90 3.42 16.56 -1.58
N THR A 91 2.45 16.48 -2.48
CA THR A 91 2.57 15.76 -3.76
C THR A 91 2.02 16.62 -4.88
N ALA A 92 2.68 16.62 -6.04
CA ALA A 92 2.13 17.18 -7.27
C ALA A 92 1.55 16.09 -8.17
N LEU A 93 0.48 16.40 -8.91
CA LEU A 93 -0.05 15.56 -9.98
C LEU A 93 0.21 16.24 -11.32
N VAL A 94 0.91 15.56 -12.21
CA VAL A 94 1.07 15.95 -13.61
C VAL A 94 0.07 15.17 -14.44
N THR A 95 -0.80 15.87 -15.17
CA THR A 95 -1.79 15.26 -16.06
C THR A 95 -1.80 15.90 -17.44
N THR A 96 -2.53 15.31 -18.38
CA THR A 96 -2.66 15.87 -19.73
C THR A 96 -3.43 17.19 -19.71
N ARG A 97 -3.04 18.16 -20.53
CA ARG A 97 -3.72 19.45 -20.69
C ARG A 97 -5.23 19.29 -20.92
N GLY A 98 -6.03 20.02 -20.14
CA GLY A 98 -7.49 19.96 -20.09
C GLY A 98 -8.04 18.99 -19.05
N PHE A 99 -7.20 18.25 -18.33
CA PHE A 99 -7.60 17.22 -17.36
C PHE A 99 -7.26 17.58 -15.91
N ARG A 100 -6.80 18.82 -15.63
CA ARG A 100 -6.50 19.32 -14.28
C ARG A 100 -7.55 18.98 -13.22
N HIS A 101 -8.83 19.03 -13.59
CA HIS A 101 -9.93 18.91 -12.63
C HIS A 101 -10.49 17.50 -12.45
N VAL A 102 -9.94 16.47 -13.10
CA VAL A 102 -10.45 15.09 -13.03
C VAL A 102 -10.59 14.59 -11.58
N THR A 103 -9.57 14.77 -10.74
CA THR A 103 -9.62 14.33 -9.33
C THR A 103 -10.65 15.12 -8.51
N SER A 104 -10.75 16.43 -8.75
CA SER A 104 -11.72 17.31 -8.10
C SER A 104 -13.16 17.07 -8.53
N ILE A 105 -13.41 16.72 -9.79
CA ILE A 105 -14.75 16.37 -10.29
C ILE A 105 -15.12 14.96 -9.79
N GLY A 106 -14.18 14.01 -9.86
CA GLY A 106 -14.47 12.60 -9.61
C GLY A 106 -15.43 12.02 -10.65
N ARG A 107 -16.39 11.22 -10.21
CA ARG A 107 -17.45 10.67 -11.07
C ARG A 107 -18.77 11.44 -10.97
N HIS A 108 -18.76 12.58 -10.27
CA HIS A 108 -19.93 13.42 -10.03
C HIS A 108 -21.11 12.68 -9.36
N ASP A 109 -20.83 11.53 -8.76
CA ASP A 109 -21.77 10.73 -8.00
C ASP A 109 -21.72 11.07 -6.52
N ILE A 110 -22.85 10.82 -5.85
CA ILE A 110 -22.97 10.91 -4.40
C ILE A 110 -23.01 9.47 -3.88
N PRO A 111 -22.18 9.10 -2.89
CA PRO A 111 -22.19 7.74 -2.37
C PRO A 111 -23.59 7.35 -1.89
N ARG A 112 -24.02 6.13 -2.19
CA ARG A 112 -25.39 5.67 -1.86
C ARG A 112 -25.70 5.63 -0.36
N SER A 113 -24.67 5.59 0.48
CA SER A 113 -24.78 5.65 1.94
C SER A 113 -25.01 7.07 2.46
N GLU A 114 -24.89 8.09 1.61
CA GLU A 114 -24.92 9.49 1.99
C GLU A 114 -26.24 10.17 1.62
N ASN A 115 -26.55 11.26 2.33
CA ASN A 115 -27.73 12.06 2.04
C ASN A 115 -27.43 13.10 0.95
N LEU A 116 -28.25 13.14 -0.10
CA LEU A 116 -28.14 14.08 -1.23
C LEU A 116 -28.03 15.56 -0.80
N TYR A 117 -28.72 15.96 0.26
CA TYR A 117 -28.78 17.35 0.71
C TYR A 117 -27.69 17.72 1.71
N ALA A 118 -26.98 16.74 2.29
CA ALA A 118 -25.97 16.95 3.32
C ALA A 118 -24.56 16.49 2.91
N TYR A 119 -24.43 15.77 1.78
CA TYR A 119 -23.15 15.26 1.34
C TYR A 119 -22.19 16.40 0.97
N VAL A 120 -21.05 16.41 1.64
CA VAL A 120 -19.91 17.27 1.31
C VAL A 120 -18.79 16.36 0.81
N LYS A 121 -18.30 16.62 -0.39
CA LYS A 121 -17.18 15.87 -0.95
C LYS A 121 -15.96 16.02 -0.03
N PRO A 122 -15.32 14.91 0.40
CA PRO A 122 -14.14 14.97 1.25
C PRO A 122 -13.02 15.81 0.62
N PRO A 123 -12.18 16.48 1.44
CA PRO A 123 -11.06 17.25 0.94
C PRO A 123 -10.04 16.32 0.29
N LEU A 124 -9.60 16.64 -0.94
CA LEU A 124 -8.63 15.81 -1.66
C LEU A 124 -7.30 15.71 -0.91
N PRO A 125 -6.57 14.57 -1.03
CA PRO A 125 -5.23 14.44 -0.45
C PRO A 125 -4.23 15.46 -1.01
N VAL A 126 -4.49 15.96 -2.23
CA VAL A 126 -3.67 16.95 -2.93
C VAL A 126 -4.56 18.08 -3.43
N PRO A 127 -4.22 19.35 -3.15
CA PRO A 127 -5.02 20.50 -3.57
C PRO A 127 -4.91 20.72 -5.08
N ALA A 128 -5.91 21.37 -5.68
CA ALA A 128 -5.94 21.66 -7.11
C ALA A 128 -4.77 22.54 -7.60
N SER A 129 -4.19 23.36 -6.72
CA SER A 129 -2.98 24.15 -6.99
C SER A 129 -1.74 23.28 -7.23
N CYS A 130 -1.76 22.04 -6.77
CA CYS A 130 -0.70 21.05 -6.99
C CYS A 130 -0.98 20.14 -8.19
N VAL A 131 -2.02 20.42 -8.97
CA VAL A 131 -2.31 19.70 -10.23
C VAL A 131 -1.83 20.54 -11.42
N LEU A 132 -0.80 20.01 -12.07
CA LEU A 132 -0.12 20.59 -13.21
C LEU A 132 -0.53 19.88 -14.50
N GLU A 133 -0.47 20.61 -15.60
CA GLU A 133 -0.85 20.11 -16.91
C GLU A 133 0.34 20.16 -17.85
N ILE A 134 0.48 19.13 -18.68
CA ILE A 134 1.47 19.09 -19.76
C ILE A 134 0.79 18.78 -21.09
N GLY A 135 1.37 19.29 -22.18
CA GLY A 135 0.96 18.95 -23.55
C GLY A 135 1.28 17.49 -23.89
N GLY A 136 1.05 17.14 -25.16
CA GLY A 136 1.15 15.76 -25.62
C GLY A 136 -0.17 14.99 -25.43
N ARG A 137 -0.56 14.23 -26.44
CA ARG A 137 -1.83 13.49 -26.46
C ARG A 137 -1.64 12.17 -27.19
N LEU A 138 -2.14 11.10 -26.58
CA LEU A 138 -2.33 9.81 -27.21
C LEU A 138 -3.83 9.57 -27.42
N ASP A 139 -4.20 8.81 -28.46
CA ASP A 139 -5.56 8.28 -28.63
C ASP A 139 -5.77 6.99 -27.80
N GLU A 140 -6.97 6.40 -27.87
CA GLU A 140 -7.32 5.19 -27.11
C GLU A 140 -6.52 3.95 -27.51
N LYS A 141 -5.87 3.98 -28.69
CA LYS A 141 -5.00 2.92 -29.21
C LYS A 141 -3.52 3.17 -28.89
N GLY A 142 -3.20 4.28 -28.22
CA GLY A 142 -1.84 4.67 -27.87
C GLY A 142 -1.07 5.32 -29.02
N VAL A 143 -1.77 5.77 -30.08
CA VAL A 143 -1.17 6.51 -31.20
C VAL A 143 -1.03 7.98 -30.80
N GLU A 144 0.13 8.58 -31.11
CA GLU A 144 0.40 9.99 -30.83
C GLU A 144 -0.44 10.91 -31.73
N VAL A 145 -1.25 11.75 -31.09
CA VAL A 145 -2.11 12.77 -31.72
C VAL A 145 -1.48 14.16 -31.61
N GLU A 146 -0.84 14.44 -30.46
CA GLU A 146 -0.07 15.65 -30.21
C GLU A 146 1.28 15.23 -29.61
N PRO A 147 2.41 15.70 -30.16
CA PRO A 147 3.72 15.32 -29.66
C PRO A 147 3.98 15.92 -28.27
N LEU A 148 4.66 15.14 -27.43
CA LEU A 148 5.20 15.64 -26.16
C LEU A 148 6.49 16.42 -26.41
N ILE A 149 6.58 17.64 -25.90
CA ILE A 149 7.72 18.53 -26.11
C ILE A 149 8.62 18.56 -24.87
N ASP A 150 9.89 18.18 -25.01
CA ASP A 150 10.85 18.14 -23.91
C ASP A 150 11.01 19.48 -23.19
N ALA A 151 10.98 20.60 -23.93
CA ALA A 151 11.08 21.94 -23.35
C ALA A 151 9.92 22.23 -22.38
N ASP A 152 8.73 21.69 -22.63
CA ASP A 152 7.58 21.83 -21.74
C ASP A 152 7.78 21.01 -20.46
N ILE A 153 8.40 19.83 -20.56
CA ILE A 153 8.74 19.00 -19.38
C ILE A 153 9.80 19.70 -18.52
N VAL A 154 10.80 20.35 -19.12
CA VAL A 154 11.81 21.12 -18.40
C VAL A 154 11.19 22.35 -17.71
N ALA A 155 10.26 23.04 -18.36
CA ALA A 155 9.52 24.14 -17.74
C ALA A 155 8.65 23.64 -16.56
N LEU A 156 8.01 22.48 -16.73
CA LEU A 156 7.25 21.81 -15.67
C LEU A 156 8.14 21.44 -14.48
N ALA A 157 9.36 20.93 -14.72
CA ALA A 157 10.31 20.62 -13.66
C ALA A 157 10.64 21.86 -12.81
N LYS A 158 10.91 23.00 -13.44
CA LYS A 158 11.16 24.27 -12.74
C LYS A 158 9.96 24.75 -11.93
N GLN A 159 8.75 24.52 -12.44
CA GLN A 159 7.53 24.83 -11.69
C GLN A 159 7.42 23.94 -10.45
N ILE A 160 7.67 22.64 -10.58
CA ILE A 160 7.66 21.69 -9.46
C ILE A 160 8.75 22.01 -8.43
N GLU A 161 9.94 22.42 -8.86
CA GLU A 161 11.04 22.83 -7.96
C GLU A 161 10.66 24.02 -7.06
N GLN A 162 9.79 24.90 -7.56
CA GLN A 162 9.26 26.04 -6.79
C GLN A 162 8.10 25.67 -5.86
N MET A 163 7.60 24.43 -5.93
CA MET A 163 6.54 23.93 -5.07
C MET A 163 7.12 23.21 -3.87
N ASP A 164 6.48 23.36 -2.71
CA ASP A 164 6.81 22.59 -1.50
C ASP A 164 6.22 21.17 -1.59
N VAL A 165 6.71 20.36 -2.53
CA VAL A 165 6.31 18.97 -2.74
C VAL A 165 7.52 18.04 -2.62
N ARG A 166 7.28 16.80 -2.19
CA ARG A 166 8.30 15.75 -2.05
C ARG A 166 8.08 14.55 -2.95
N ALA A 167 6.95 14.50 -3.66
CA ALA A 167 6.64 13.47 -4.63
C ALA A 167 5.85 14.02 -5.81
N VAL A 168 5.98 13.36 -6.96
CA VAL A 168 5.27 13.68 -8.21
C VAL A 168 4.60 12.43 -8.76
N ALA A 169 3.28 12.49 -8.92
CA ALA A 169 2.51 11.52 -9.69
C ALA A 169 2.36 12.00 -11.14
N VAL A 170 2.61 11.13 -12.11
CA VAL A 170 2.35 11.41 -13.53
C VAL A 170 1.23 10.49 -14.01
N CYS A 171 0.12 11.07 -14.48
CA CYS A 171 -1.01 10.34 -15.05
C CYS A 171 -1.48 11.02 -16.33
N LEU A 172 -0.98 10.54 -17.46
CA LEU A 172 -1.38 11.01 -18.79
C LEU A 172 -2.52 10.14 -19.33
N LEU A 173 -3.34 10.71 -20.22
CA LEU A 173 -4.37 9.92 -20.88
C LEU A 173 -3.77 8.84 -21.77
N HIS A 174 -4.42 7.68 -21.75
CA HIS A 174 -4.06 6.51 -22.55
C HIS A 174 -2.62 6.01 -22.38
N SER A 175 -1.94 6.40 -21.29
CA SER A 175 -0.63 5.85 -20.92
C SER A 175 -0.64 4.34 -20.68
N TYR A 176 -1.80 3.76 -20.32
CA TYR A 176 -2.01 2.31 -20.25
C TYR A 176 -1.87 1.61 -21.60
N ALA A 177 -2.16 2.30 -22.71
CA ALA A 177 -2.04 1.78 -24.07
C ALA A 177 -0.63 1.99 -24.63
N ASN A 178 -0.03 3.15 -24.32
CA ASN A 178 1.35 3.46 -24.68
C ASN A 178 2.03 4.32 -23.59
N PRO A 179 3.02 3.78 -22.85
CA PRO A 179 3.64 4.48 -21.72
C PRO A 179 4.71 5.50 -22.13
N ALA A 180 5.00 5.66 -23.43
CA ALA A 180 6.15 6.43 -23.91
C ALA A 180 6.20 7.88 -23.38
N HIS A 181 5.07 8.59 -23.39
CA HIS A 181 5.00 9.97 -22.88
C HIS A 181 5.27 10.02 -21.37
N GLU A 182 4.70 9.11 -20.58
CA GLU A 182 4.93 9.09 -19.14
C GLU A 182 6.38 8.76 -18.79
N ARG A 183 6.96 7.76 -19.45
CA ARG A 183 8.39 7.41 -19.29
C ARG A 183 9.28 8.60 -19.64
N ARG A 184 8.95 9.33 -20.72
CA ARG A 184 9.72 10.52 -21.09
C ARG A 184 9.62 11.63 -20.05
N VAL A 185 8.42 11.86 -19.49
CA VAL A 185 8.23 12.81 -18.39
C VAL A 185 9.05 12.38 -17.18
N GLU A 186 8.97 11.11 -16.77
CA GLU A 186 9.75 10.57 -15.65
C GLU A 186 11.26 10.74 -15.84
N ASP A 187 11.80 10.38 -17.00
CA ASP A 187 13.23 10.52 -17.30
C ASP A 187 13.71 11.98 -17.16
N VAL A 188 12.97 12.91 -17.77
CA VAL A 188 13.35 14.33 -17.76
C VAL A 188 13.18 14.94 -16.37
N LEU A 189 12.11 14.60 -15.65
CA LEU A 189 11.92 15.08 -14.28
C LEU A 189 13.00 14.52 -13.34
N ASN A 190 13.36 13.24 -13.45
CA ASN A 190 14.46 12.65 -12.67
C ASN A 190 15.80 13.36 -12.92
N ALA A 191 16.06 13.77 -14.16
CA ALA A 191 17.29 14.50 -14.51
C ALA A 191 17.33 15.93 -13.93
N HIS A 192 16.18 16.58 -13.73
CA HIS A 192 16.09 17.98 -13.27
C HIS A 192 15.76 18.12 -11.79
N LEU A 193 15.15 17.11 -11.16
CA LEU A 193 14.70 17.12 -9.77
C LEU A 193 15.36 15.96 -9.00
N PRO A 194 16.69 15.99 -8.81
CA PRO A 194 17.39 14.90 -8.14
C PRO A 194 16.87 14.73 -6.69
N GLY A 195 16.48 13.50 -6.35
CA GLY A 195 15.93 13.17 -5.03
C GLY A 195 14.40 13.34 -4.90
N MET A 196 13.72 13.88 -5.92
CA MET A 196 12.26 13.86 -5.99
C MET A 196 11.77 12.43 -6.21
N MET A 197 10.75 12.01 -5.47
CA MET A 197 10.12 10.71 -5.72
C MET A 197 9.09 10.84 -6.85
N ILE A 198 9.32 10.14 -7.95
CA ILE A 198 8.47 10.21 -9.14
C ILE A 198 7.84 8.85 -9.38
N THR A 199 6.57 8.84 -9.72
CA THR A 199 5.83 7.62 -10.09
C THR A 199 4.93 7.90 -11.28
N ILE A 200 4.86 6.93 -12.20
CA ILE A 200 4.04 7.01 -13.41
C ILE A 200 2.88 6.03 -13.37
N SER A 201 1.75 6.44 -13.93
CA SER A 201 0.53 5.63 -13.88
C SER A 201 0.64 4.30 -14.61
N SER A 202 1.42 4.26 -15.68
CA SER A 202 1.68 3.04 -16.47
C SER A 202 2.46 1.96 -15.72
N ASP A 203 3.26 2.32 -14.70
CA ASP A 203 3.97 1.35 -13.86
C ASP A 203 3.13 0.92 -12.63
N VAL A 204 2.27 1.79 -12.11
CA VAL A 204 1.45 1.52 -10.91
C VAL A 204 0.13 0.84 -11.24
N LEU A 205 -0.58 1.35 -12.25
CA LEU A 205 -1.93 0.93 -12.63
C LEU A 205 -2.19 1.16 -14.13
N PRO A 206 -1.73 0.26 -15.01
CA PRO A 206 -1.92 0.38 -16.46
C PRO A 206 -3.33 -0.07 -16.89
N THR A 207 -4.37 0.61 -16.40
CA THR A 207 -5.77 0.31 -16.72
C THR A 207 -6.53 1.51 -17.28
N PHE A 208 -7.63 1.23 -17.98
CA PHE A 208 -8.55 2.26 -18.46
C PHE A 208 -9.30 2.93 -17.29
N ARG A 209 -9.83 4.14 -17.53
CA ARG A 209 -10.46 5.10 -16.58
C ARG A 209 -9.48 6.03 -15.85
N GLU A 210 -9.53 7.29 -16.23
CA GLU A 210 -8.62 8.36 -15.81
C GLU A 210 -8.80 8.80 -14.35
N TYR A 211 -10.01 8.84 -13.80
CA TYR A 211 -10.21 9.26 -12.40
C TYR A 211 -9.60 8.26 -11.41
N GLU A 212 -9.99 6.99 -11.49
CA GLU A 212 -9.52 5.94 -10.58
C GLU A 212 -8.02 5.71 -10.73
N ARG A 213 -7.51 5.74 -11.98
CA ARG A 213 -6.07 5.69 -12.24
C ARG A 213 -5.34 6.90 -11.65
N SER A 214 -5.82 8.12 -11.88
CA SER A 214 -5.21 9.34 -11.31
C SER A 214 -5.22 9.31 -9.80
N MET A 215 -6.33 8.91 -9.17
CA MET A 215 -6.44 8.82 -7.71
C MET A 215 -5.50 7.76 -7.13
N THR A 216 -5.42 6.58 -7.75
CA THR A 216 -4.52 5.50 -7.29
C THR A 216 -3.06 5.94 -7.34
N VAL A 217 -2.65 6.57 -8.44
CA VAL A 217 -1.24 6.98 -8.66
C VAL A 217 -0.89 8.20 -7.81
N LEU A 218 -1.86 9.10 -7.60
CA LEU A 218 -1.74 10.20 -6.65
C LEU A 218 -1.53 9.68 -5.23
N LEU A 219 -2.35 8.73 -4.78
CA LEU A 219 -2.21 8.11 -3.46
C LEU A 219 -0.89 7.33 -3.34
N ASN A 220 -0.43 6.71 -4.44
CA ASN A 220 0.87 6.07 -4.51
C ASN A 220 2.01 7.07 -4.21
N ALA A 221 2.07 8.17 -4.97
CA ALA A 221 3.04 9.23 -4.73
C ALA A 221 2.93 9.82 -3.32
N TYR A 222 1.69 10.00 -2.84
CA TYR A 222 1.39 10.56 -1.52
C TYR A 222 2.00 9.74 -0.37
N VAL A 223 1.97 8.41 -0.43
CA VAL A 223 2.58 7.55 0.60
C VAL A 223 4.02 7.13 0.29
N MET A 224 4.51 7.39 -0.92
CA MET A 224 5.80 6.88 -1.39
C MET A 224 6.99 7.29 -0.51
N PRO A 225 7.13 8.56 -0.06
CA PRO A 225 8.22 8.93 0.84
C PRO A 225 8.14 8.25 2.21
N LEU A 226 6.94 8.14 2.76
CA LEU A 226 6.70 7.53 4.07
C LEU A 226 7.06 6.04 4.05
N VAL A 227 6.51 5.30 3.08
CA VAL A 227 6.72 3.84 2.96
C VAL A 227 8.15 3.53 2.55
N SER A 228 8.75 4.27 1.61
CA SER A 228 10.14 4.03 1.19
C SER A 228 11.13 4.25 2.34
N SER A 229 10.92 5.30 3.13
CA SER A 229 11.73 5.56 4.33
C SER A 229 11.58 4.45 5.37
N TYR A 230 10.35 3.97 5.59
CA TYR A 230 10.08 2.86 6.50
C TYR A 230 10.76 1.56 6.05
N VAL A 231 10.58 1.17 4.79
CA VAL A 231 11.18 -0.05 4.25
C VAL A 231 12.71 0.01 4.28
N GLY A 232 13.31 1.18 3.99
CA GLY A 232 14.76 1.38 4.14
C GLY A 232 15.24 1.13 5.58
N ARG A 233 14.53 1.64 6.59
CA ARG A 233 14.85 1.37 8.00
C ARG A 233 14.76 -0.12 8.34
N LEU A 234 13.77 -0.84 7.81
CA LEU A 234 13.65 -2.28 8.02
C LEU A 234 14.86 -3.04 7.45
N GLU A 235 15.26 -2.73 6.22
CA GLU A 235 16.44 -3.36 5.60
C GLU A 235 17.72 -3.08 6.38
N ASP A 236 17.92 -1.84 6.84
CA ASP A 236 19.11 -1.47 7.60
C ASP A 236 19.17 -2.18 8.96
N ARG A 237 18.02 -2.31 9.64
CA ARG A 237 17.93 -3.06 10.91
C ARG A 237 18.20 -4.55 10.71
N LEU A 238 17.63 -5.17 9.68
CA LEU A 238 17.91 -6.58 9.36
C LEU A 238 19.41 -6.80 9.11
N LYS A 239 20.07 -5.89 8.37
CA LYS A 239 21.52 -5.94 8.14
C LYS A 239 22.33 -5.77 9.43
N GLN A 240 21.96 -4.81 10.28
CA GLN A 240 22.64 -4.57 11.57
C GLN A 240 22.57 -5.79 12.50
N HIS A 241 21.48 -6.55 12.43
CA HIS A 241 21.28 -7.78 13.22
C HIS A 241 21.79 -9.05 12.50
N ALA A 242 22.56 -8.89 11.42
CA ALA A 242 23.14 -9.98 10.62
C ALA A 242 22.09 -10.98 10.07
N ILE A 243 20.87 -10.50 9.82
CA ILE A 243 19.79 -11.26 9.18
C ILE A 243 19.90 -11.04 7.66
N GLY A 244 20.57 -11.96 6.97
CA GLY A 244 20.75 -11.93 5.50
C GLY A 244 19.51 -12.33 4.68
N SER A 245 18.32 -12.22 5.27
CA SER A 245 17.07 -12.70 4.69
C SER A 245 16.54 -11.79 3.58
N ARG A 246 15.65 -12.33 2.73
CA ARG A 246 14.84 -11.52 1.83
C ARG A 246 13.65 -10.91 2.59
N LEU A 247 13.58 -9.58 2.62
CA LEU A 247 12.41 -8.85 3.09
C LEU A 247 11.33 -8.82 2.00
N LEU A 248 10.18 -9.40 2.31
CA LEU A 248 9.01 -9.48 1.44
C LEU A 248 7.83 -8.81 2.15
N LEU A 249 7.22 -7.83 1.50
CA LEU A 249 6.10 -7.09 2.05
C LEU A 249 4.78 -7.66 1.51
N MET A 250 3.79 -7.76 2.39
CA MET A 250 2.45 -8.19 2.05
C MET A 250 1.75 -7.12 1.21
N LYS A 251 1.04 -7.55 0.17
CA LYS A 251 0.19 -6.72 -0.67
C LYS A 251 -1.28 -6.93 -0.32
N SER A 252 -2.10 -5.93 -0.61
CA SER A 252 -3.56 -5.98 -0.57
C SER A 252 -4.17 -7.19 -1.29
N SER A 253 -3.51 -7.69 -2.34
CA SER A 253 -3.91 -8.89 -3.10
C SER A 253 -3.76 -10.22 -2.35
N GLY A 254 -3.16 -10.24 -1.15
CA GLY A 254 -2.82 -11.47 -0.41
C GLY A 254 -1.52 -12.15 -0.86
N GLY A 255 -0.85 -11.61 -1.90
CA GLY A 255 0.51 -12.00 -2.28
C GLY A 255 1.57 -11.12 -1.62
N VAL A 256 2.85 -11.44 -1.83
CA VAL A 256 3.99 -10.67 -1.30
C VAL A 256 4.86 -10.11 -2.43
N ALA A 257 5.62 -9.05 -2.14
CA ALA A 257 6.54 -8.44 -3.09
C ALA A 257 7.83 -7.98 -2.41
N GLY A 258 8.92 -7.91 -3.17
CA GLY A 258 10.20 -7.40 -2.68
C GLY A 258 10.18 -5.88 -2.48
N VAL A 259 11.16 -5.41 -1.72
CA VAL A 259 11.35 -3.99 -1.39
C VAL A 259 11.33 -3.08 -2.62
N GLU A 260 12.06 -3.43 -3.68
CA GLU A 260 12.15 -2.62 -4.90
C GLU A 260 10.80 -2.44 -5.59
N THR A 261 9.96 -3.48 -5.59
CA THR A 261 8.60 -3.38 -6.14
C THR A 261 7.73 -2.48 -5.26
N ILE A 262 7.81 -2.63 -3.94
CA ILE A 262 7.02 -1.80 -3.01
C ILE A 262 7.46 -0.35 -3.04
N ARG A 263 8.73 -0.03 -3.22
CA ARG A 263 9.19 1.36 -3.35
C ARG A 263 8.58 2.06 -4.56
N ARG A 264 8.30 1.33 -5.65
CA ARG A 264 7.65 1.87 -6.86
C ARG A 264 6.14 2.01 -6.71
N ALA A 265 5.49 1.02 -6.09
CA ALA A 265 4.04 0.96 -5.93
C ALA A 265 3.59 0.75 -4.47
N PRO A 266 3.98 1.62 -3.52
CA PRO A 266 3.69 1.40 -2.10
C PRO A 266 2.20 1.44 -1.75
N VAL A 267 1.35 2.02 -2.61
CA VAL A 267 -0.11 1.95 -2.42
C VAL A 267 -0.63 0.50 -2.36
N GLN A 268 0.09 -0.45 -2.97
CA GLN A 268 -0.29 -1.88 -2.94
C GLN A 268 -0.13 -2.53 -1.57
N THR A 269 0.56 -1.90 -0.61
CA THR A 269 0.64 -2.40 0.77
C THR A 269 -0.49 -1.85 1.66
N ALA A 270 -1.35 -0.96 1.15
CA ALA A 270 -2.54 -0.55 1.86
C ALA A 270 -3.45 -1.76 2.11
N LEU A 271 -4.00 -1.87 3.32
CA LEU A 271 -4.82 -3.02 3.75
C LEU A 271 -4.10 -4.38 3.67
N SER A 272 -2.76 -4.40 3.77
CA SER A 272 -1.98 -5.64 3.69
C SER A 272 -2.12 -6.56 4.90
N GLY A 273 -2.29 -6.01 6.11
CA GLY A 273 -2.49 -6.80 7.34
C GLY A 273 -3.72 -7.71 7.27
N PRO A 274 -4.93 -7.18 7.04
CA PRO A 274 -6.13 -8.01 6.92
C PRO A 274 -6.08 -8.99 5.74
N ALA A 275 -5.37 -8.66 4.65
CA ALA A 275 -5.14 -9.58 3.55
C ALA A 275 -4.29 -10.80 3.99
N ALA A 276 -3.26 -10.58 4.83
CA ALA A 276 -2.50 -11.67 5.44
C ALA A 276 -3.39 -12.54 6.34
N GLY A 277 -4.27 -11.92 7.13
CA GLY A 277 -5.25 -12.60 7.98
C GLY A 277 -6.17 -13.51 7.18
N ALA A 278 -6.68 -13.04 6.03
CA ALA A 278 -7.50 -13.86 5.13
C ALA A 278 -6.73 -15.06 4.54
N VAL A 279 -5.47 -14.85 4.15
CA VAL A 279 -4.59 -15.94 3.67
C VAL A 279 -4.35 -16.99 4.76
N GLY A 280 -4.08 -16.55 5.98
CA GLY A 280 -3.93 -17.42 7.15
C GLY A 280 -5.23 -18.18 7.47
N CYS A 281 -6.37 -17.49 7.47
CA CYS A 281 -7.68 -18.07 7.71
C CYS A 281 -7.99 -19.19 6.70
N ARG A 282 -7.70 -18.98 5.41
CA ARG A 282 -7.86 -20.01 4.38
C ARG A 282 -7.00 -21.24 4.67
N LEU A 283 -5.71 -21.04 5.01
CA LEU A 283 -4.81 -22.15 5.31
C LEU A 283 -5.32 -22.97 6.51
N ILE A 284 -5.70 -22.31 7.60
CA ILE A 284 -6.19 -22.98 8.81
C ILE A 284 -7.50 -23.71 8.51
N GLY A 285 -8.42 -23.10 7.76
CA GLY A 285 -9.66 -23.75 7.38
C GLY A 285 -9.46 -24.99 6.52
N GLN A 286 -8.55 -24.93 5.53
CA GLN A 286 -8.17 -26.09 4.73
C GLN A 286 -7.65 -27.25 5.61
N LEU A 287 -6.74 -26.94 6.54
CA LEU A 287 -6.19 -27.94 7.47
C LEU A 287 -7.25 -28.52 8.42
N ALA A 288 -8.24 -27.71 8.80
CA ALA A 288 -9.35 -28.12 9.65
C ALA A 288 -10.50 -28.81 8.86
N GLY A 289 -10.41 -28.89 7.53
CA GLY A 289 -11.43 -29.52 6.67
C GLY A 289 -12.64 -28.62 6.36
N TYR A 290 -12.53 -27.30 6.57
CA TYR A 290 -13.58 -26.33 6.27
C TYR A 290 -13.24 -25.50 5.03
N ALA A 291 -14.06 -25.65 3.98
CA ALA A 291 -13.88 -24.90 2.74
C ALA A 291 -14.58 -23.52 2.73
N ASN A 292 -15.50 -23.29 3.65
CA ASN A 292 -16.29 -22.05 3.73
C ASN A 292 -16.12 -21.44 5.12
N LEU A 293 -15.63 -20.21 5.19
CA LEU A 293 -15.24 -19.55 6.43
C LEU A 293 -15.62 -18.07 6.39
N ILE A 294 -15.93 -17.52 7.56
CA ILE A 294 -15.95 -16.08 7.78
C ILE A 294 -14.80 -15.79 8.73
N GLY A 295 -13.80 -15.07 8.26
CA GLY A 295 -12.72 -14.57 9.09
C GLY A 295 -13.15 -13.25 9.74
N VAL A 296 -12.95 -13.14 11.05
CA VAL A 296 -13.23 -11.91 11.81
C VAL A 296 -12.00 -11.61 12.66
N ASP A 297 -11.31 -10.52 12.33
CA ASP A 297 -10.19 -9.99 13.09
C ASP A 297 -10.63 -8.72 13.82
N ILE A 298 -10.51 -8.69 15.14
CA ILE A 298 -10.94 -7.56 15.96
C ILE A 298 -9.72 -6.98 16.66
N GLY A 299 -9.29 -5.81 16.20
CA GLY A 299 -8.22 -5.04 16.79
C GLY A 299 -8.70 -4.04 17.85
N GLY A 300 -7.81 -3.13 18.23
CA GLY A 300 -8.14 -2.03 19.15
C GLY A 300 -9.07 -0.98 18.54
N THR A 301 -9.02 -0.77 17.22
CA THR A 301 -9.71 0.34 16.54
C THR A 301 -10.81 -0.13 15.59
N SER A 302 -10.63 -1.28 14.97
CA SER A 302 -11.50 -1.79 13.91
C SER A 302 -11.70 -3.30 14.01
N ALA A 303 -12.72 -3.77 13.30
CA ALA A 303 -12.94 -5.17 13.01
C ALA A 303 -12.90 -5.39 11.49
N ASP A 304 -12.05 -6.29 11.03
CA ASP A 304 -11.88 -6.66 9.63
C ASP A 304 -12.50 -8.03 9.37
N ILE A 305 -13.38 -8.09 8.37
CA ILE A 305 -14.18 -9.27 8.07
C ILE A 305 -13.88 -9.71 6.63
N CYS A 306 -13.58 -11.00 6.44
CA CYS A 306 -13.40 -11.58 5.12
C CYS A 306 -14.26 -12.84 4.95
N LEU A 307 -14.64 -13.13 3.70
CA LEU A 307 -15.36 -14.34 3.33
C LEU A 307 -14.46 -15.23 2.48
N ILE A 308 -14.37 -16.51 2.86
CA ILE A 308 -13.70 -17.55 2.08
C ILE A 308 -14.78 -18.54 1.66
N ALA A 309 -14.90 -18.78 0.36
CA ALA A 309 -15.88 -19.70 -0.20
C ALA A 309 -15.14 -20.74 -1.06
N ASN A 310 -15.45 -22.01 -0.87
CA ASN A 310 -14.83 -23.12 -1.60
C ASN A 310 -13.29 -23.08 -1.62
N ASN A 311 -12.66 -22.72 -0.49
CA ASN A 311 -11.21 -22.53 -0.37
C ASN A 311 -10.61 -21.42 -1.25
N GLU A 312 -11.45 -20.52 -1.76
CA GLU A 312 -11.03 -19.37 -2.55
C GLU A 312 -11.27 -18.08 -1.77
N ILE A 313 -10.27 -17.21 -1.81
CA ILE A 313 -10.37 -15.84 -1.30
C ILE A 313 -10.87 -14.98 -2.45
N THR A 314 -12.00 -14.32 -2.25
CA THR A 314 -12.53 -13.39 -3.24
C THR A 314 -11.59 -12.20 -3.39
N LEU A 315 -11.17 -11.94 -4.62
CA LEU A 315 -10.46 -10.72 -5.00
C LEU A 315 -11.44 -9.77 -5.68
N GLN A 316 -11.42 -8.50 -5.26
CA GLN A 316 -12.13 -7.42 -5.93
C GLN A 316 -11.14 -6.59 -6.75
N SER A 317 -11.55 -6.17 -7.95
CA SER A 317 -10.76 -5.30 -8.83
C SER A 317 -10.88 -3.81 -8.50
N GLU A 318 -11.81 -3.48 -7.62
CA GLU A 318 -12.11 -2.13 -7.16
C GLU A 318 -12.28 -2.18 -5.65
N GLY A 319 -11.70 -1.21 -4.96
CA GLY A 319 -12.01 -0.95 -3.56
C GLY A 319 -11.73 0.49 -3.22
N LYS A 320 -11.66 0.79 -1.93
CA LYS A 320 -11.47 2.16 -1.45
C LYS A 320 -10.64 2.19 -0.18
N ILE A 321 -9.97 3.32 0.02
CA ILE A 321 -9.38 3.70 1.30
C ILE A 321 -9.88 5.10 1.64
N ALA A 322 -10.43 5.26 2.86
CA ALA A 322 -11.25 6.42 3.19
C ALA A 322 -12.35 6.64 2.12
N ALA A 323 -12.34 7.80 1.48
CA ALA A 323 -13.26 8.18 0.41
C ALA A 323 -12.71 7.95 -1.01
N TRP A 324 -11.48 7.43 -1.13
CA TRP A 324 -10.74 7.43 -2.39
C TRP A 324 -10.73 6.04 -3.04
N PRO A 325 -10.98 5.94 -4.35
CA PRO A 325 -10.95 4.67 -5.05
C PRO A 325 -9.52 4.13 -5.19
N LEU A 326 -9.39 2.82 -5.08
CA LEU A 326 -8.19 2.04 -5.38
C LEU A 326 -8.58 0.97 -6.39
N GLN A 327 -7.99 1.00 -7.59
CA GLN A 327 -8.41 0.14 -8.70
C GLN A 327 -7.38 -0.93 -9.03
N PHE A 328 -6.89 -1.65 -8.02
CA PHE A 328 -6.03 -2.82 -8.20
C PHE A 328 -6.65 -4.04 -7.49
N PRO A 329 -6.25 -5.28 -7.84
CA PRO A 329 -6.73 -6.47 -7.16
C PRO A 329 -6.43 -6.43 -5.65
N MET A 330 -7.48 -6.55 -4.84
CA MET A 330 -7.40 -6.61 -3.38
C MET A 330 -8.26 -7.74 -2.84
N VAL A 331 -7.88 -8.29 -1.69
CA VAL A 331 -8.75 -9.20 -0.95
C VAL A 331 -10.02 -8.46 -0.56
N ASP A 332 -11.17 -9.10 -0.75
CA ASP A 332 -12.46 -8.57 -0.35
C ASP A 332 -12.58 -8.62 1.19
N ILE A 333 -12.41 -7.44 1.80
CA ILE A 333 -12.41 -7.23 3.25
C ILE A 333 -13.38 -6.10 3.55
N SER A 334 -14.28 -6.36 4.50
CA SER A 334 -15.16 -5.37 5.06
C SER A 334 -14.63 -4.93 6.41
N THR A 335 -14.26 -3.66 6.52
CA THR A 335 -13.79 -3.06 7.78
C THR A 335 -14.93 -2.30 8.47
N ILE A 336 -15.14 -2.60 9.75
CA ILE A 336 -16.05 -1.87 10.64
C ILE A 336 -15.18 -1.07 11.62
N GLY A 337 -15.48 0.22 11.80
CA GLY A 337 -14.81 1.11 12.77
C GLY A 337 -15.21 0.85 14.22
N ALA A 338 -15.27 -0.42 14.62
CA ALA A 338 -15.58 -0.85 15.98
C ALA A 338 -14.55 -1.90 16.42
N GLY A 339 -13.83 -1.60 17.50
CA GLY A 339 -12.80 -2.48 18.06
C GLY A 339 -12.80 -2.43 19.58
N GLY A 340 -11.80 -3.07 20.21
CA GLY A 340 -11.71 -3.17 21.67
C GLY A 340 -11.53 -1.84 22.40
N GLY A 341 -11.06 -0.80 21.71
CA GLY A 341 -10.85 0.56 22.23
C GLY A 341 -11.94 1.55 21.86
N SER A 342 -13.03 1.13 21.20
CA SER A 342 -14.16 2.00 20.88
C SER A 342 -14.81 2.54 22.16
N ILE A 343 -15.05 3.86 22.20
CA ILE A 343 -15.62 4.53 23.37
C ILE A 343 -17.14 4.47 23.30
N ALA A 344 -17.76 3.78 24.25
CA ALA A 344 -19.20 3.79 24.42
C ALA A 344 -19.64 5.08 25.14
N ARG A 345 -20.61 5.81 24.57
CA ARG A 345 -21.14 7.05 25.15
C ARG A 345 -22.67 7.07 25.11
N VAL A 346 -23.29 7.59 26.17
CA VAL A 346 -24.73 7.90 26.15
C VAL A 346 -24.93 9.24 25.45
N THR A 347 -25.76 9.26 24.41
CA THR A 347 -26.12 10.47 23.67
C THR A 347 -27.17 11.31 24.42
N ASP A 348 -27.32 12.58 24.05
CA ASP A 348 -28.26 13.51 24.68
C ASP A 348 -29.74 13.04 24.57
N ASP A 349 -30.06 12.19 23.58
CA ASP A 349 -31.37 11.55 23.39
C ASP A 349 -31.50 10.19 24.10
N GLY A 350 -30.52 9.80 24.92
CA GLY A 350 -30.56 8.61 25.77
C GLY A 350 -30.19 7.29 25.11
N ARG A 351 -29.56 7.32 23.93
CA ARG A 351 -29.08 6.11 23.22
C ARG A 351 -27.64 5.79 23.62
N LEU A 352 -27.25 4.53 23.50
CA LEU A 352 -25.85 4.11 23.59
C LEU A 352 -25.24 4.18 22.19
N ALA A 353 -24.23 5.03 22.01
CA ALA A 353 -23.49 5.22 20.77
C ALA A 353 -22.04 4.75 20.91
#